data_AF-A0A962LFD6-F1
#
_entry.id   AF-A0A962LFD6-F1
#
_cell.length_a   1.000
_cell.length_b   1.000
_cell.length_c   1.000
_cell.angle_alpha   90.00
_cell.angle_beta   90.00
_cell.angle_gamma   90.00
#
_symmetry.space_group_name_H-M   'P 1'
#
loop_
_entity.id
_entity.type
_entity.pdbx_description
1 polymer ?
#
loop_
_entity_poly.entity_id
_entity_poly.type
_entity_poly.pdbx_seq_one_letter_code
_entity_poly.pdbx_strand_id
1 'polypeptide(L)'
;MTQAHATLLPPAPDEQLFATIAGDLLTTGYSINPCALPPGLAVELLQQLRKVPDDQFSPAGIGRQQDKTLDRRVRKDEICWITGESAAGRHWLDWTGDLRVFLNRHLMLGLFSFESHFAHYAPGAFYRRHLDAFKGQSNRLVSVVAYLNPDWLAGDGGELVIYPQAGSADGIRVAPAVGTLAVFLSEDFEHEVLPARRDRYSIAGWFRVNSSSARRVDPPL
;
A
#
# COMPACT_ATOMS: atom_id res chain seq x y z
N MET A 1 36.39 23.49 30.16
CA MET A 1 35.84 23.22 28.82
C MET A 1 34.74 22.19 28.97
N THR A 2 33.49 22.65 29.05
CA THR A 2 32.30 21.83 29.28
C THR A 2 31.90 21.22 27.94
N GLN A 3 31.88 19.88 27.84
CA GLN A 3 31.35 19.18 26.67
C GLN A 3 29.86 19.49 26.54
N ALA A 4 29.47 20.10 25.43
CA ALA A 4 28.08 20.18 25.03
C ALA A 4 27.65 18.78 24.56
N HIS A 5 26.85 18.10 25.39
CA HIS A 5 26.05 16.97 24.91
C HIS A 5 25.09 17.52 23.85
N ALA A 6 25.30 17.14 22.60
CA ALA A 6 24.31 17.36 21.54
C ALA A 6 23.07 16.53 21.92
N THR A 7 22.05 17.19 22.44
CA THR A 7 20.73 16.60 22.61
C THR A 7 20.22 16.30 21.20
N LEU A 8 20.31 15.03 20.79
CA LEU A 8 19.67 14.55 19.57
C LEU A 8 18.18 14.86 19.70
N LEU A 9 17.67 15.75 18.86
CA LEU A 9 16.23 15.95 18.72
C LEU A 9 15.60 14.57 18.45
N PRO A 10 14.44 14.26 19.05
CA PRO A 10 13.75 13.04 18.70
C PRO A 10 13.51 13.02 17.19
N PRO A 11 13.64 11.86 16.53
CA PRO A 11 13.39 11.72 15.10
C PRO A 11 12.00 12.28 14.77
N ALA A 12 11.84 12.85 13.57
CA ALA A 12 10.52 13.29 13.13
C ALA A 12 9.53 12.11 13.24
N PRO A 13 8.24 12.33 13.57
CA PRO A 13 7.29 11.24 13.82
C PRO A 13 7.25 10.16 12.72
N ASP A 14 7.44 10.57 11.46
CA ASP A 14 7.52 9.66 10.31
C ASP A 14 8.77 8.76 10.35
N GLU A 15 9.91 9.26 10.82
CA GLU A 15 11.16 8.51 10.86
C GLU A 15 11.11 7.33 11.85
N GLN A 16 10.41 7.49 12.98
CA GLN A 16 10.18 6.38 13.91
C GLN A 16 9.28 5.30 13.28
N LEU A 17 8.22 5.70 12.59
CA LEU A 17 7.38 4.77 11.83
C LEU A 17 8.16 4.05 10.74
N PHE A 18 8.99 4.77 9.98
CA PHE A 18 9.82 4.17 8.93
C PHE A 18 10.83 3.17 9.49
N ALA A 19 11.40 3.46 10.68
CA ALA A 19 12.26 2.52 11.38
C ALA A 19 11.52 1.24 11.78
N THR A 20 10.30 1.36 12.31
CA THR A 20 9.44 0.21 12.62
C THR A 20 9.16 -0.62 11.36
N ILE A 21 8.72 0.03 10.27
CA ILE A 21 8.45 -0.65 9.00
C ILE A 21 9.71 -1.36 8.49
N ALA A 22 10.87 -0.72 8.55
CA ALA A 22 12.12 -1.32 8.09
C ALA A 22 12.52 -2.56 8.94
N GLY A 23 12.41 -2.45 10.26
CA GLY A 23 12.71 -3.56 11.19
C GLY A 23 11.76 -4.74 11.01
N ASP A 24 10.48 -4.48 10.86
CA ASP A 24 9.45 -5.49 10.62
C ASP A 24 9.65 -6.17 9.25
N LEU A 25 9.87 -5.40 8.19
CA LEU A 25 10.18 -5.97 6.86
C LEU A 25 11.42 -6.87 6.89
N LEU A 26 12.43 -6.54 7.69
CA LEU A 26 13.64 -7.35 7.85
C LEU A 26 13.39 -8.64 8.64
N THR A 27 12.53 -8.59 9.66
CA THR A 27 12.38 -9.69 10.64
C THR A 27 11.23 -10.63 10.32
N THR A 28 10.09 -10.09 9.90
CA THR A 28 8.85 -10.84 9.63
C THR A 28 8.41 -10.74 8.17
N GLY A 29 8.92 -9.76 7.41
CA GLY A 29 8.55 -9.53 6.01
C GLY A 29 7.27 -8.70 5.83
N TYR A 30 6.59 -8.32 6.92
CA TYR A 30 5.41 -7.47 6.90
C TYR A 30 5.33 -6.59 8.17
N SER A 31 4.78 -5.40 8.03
CA SER A 31 4.56 -4.42 9.09
C SER A 31 3.13 -3.91 9.04
N ILE A 32 2.40 -3.98 10.15
CA ILE A 32 1.02 -3.51 10.27
C ILE A 32 0.97 -2.48 11.38
N ASN A 33 0.67 -1.23 11.03
CA ASN A 33 0.71 -0.09 11.93
C ASN A 33 -0.65 0.62 11.92
N PRO A 34 -1.52 0.36 12.91
CA PRO A 34 -2.75 1.13 13.11
C PRO A 34 -2.45 2.60 13.42
N CYS A 35 -3.29 3.52 12.95
CA CYS A 35 -3.19 4.95 13.23
C CYS A 35 -1.81 5.57 12.89
N ALA A 36 -1.17 5.07 11.84
CA ALA A 36 0.23 5.39 11.51
C ALA A 36 0.39 6.42 10.40
N LEU A 37 -0.56 6.50 9.45
CA LEU A 37 -0.53 7.55 8.43
C LEU A 37 -0.66 8.93 9.11
N PRO A 38 0.15 9.94 8.73
CA PRO A 38 0.05 11.27 9.31
C PRO A 38 -1.40 11.78 9.25
N PRO A 39 -2.00 12.24 10.37
CA PRO A 39 -3.42 12.58 10.41
C PRO A 39 -3.82 13.65 9.37
N GLY A 40 -2.97 14.65 9.14
CA GLY A 40 -3.19 15.66 8.10
C GLY A 40 -3.27 15.05 6.70
N LEU A 41 -2.32 14.16 6.38
CA LEU A 41 -2.29 13.46 5.09
C LEU A 41 -3.51 12.54 4.91
N ALA A 42 -3.90 11.81 5.96
CA ALA A 42 -5.10 10.97 5.94
C ALA A 42 -6.38 11.78 5.63
N VAL A 43 -6.51 12.96 6.23
CA VAL A 43 -7.64 13.88 6.00
C VAL A 43 -7.62 14.41 4.57
N GLU A 44 -6.47 14.87 4.08
CA GLU A 44 -6.33 15.38 2.71
C GLU A 44 -6.68 14.32 1.67
N LEU A 45 -6.19 13.09 1.86
CA LEU A 45 -6.48 11.95 0.97
C LEU A 45 -7.95 11.57 0.98
N LEU A 46 -8.59 11.52 2.15
CA LEU A 46 -10.02 11.23 2.26
C LEU A 46 -10.86 12.33 1.61
N GLN A 47 -10.49 13.60 1.79
CA GLN A 47 -11.16 14.72 1.13
C GLN A 47 -10.97 14.68 -0.39
N GLN A 48 -9.78 14.33 -0.85
CA GLN A 48 -9.52 14.16 -2.28
C GLN A 48 -10.36 13.03 -2.86
N LEU A 49 -10.40 11.87 -2.19
CA LEU A 49 -11.19 10.71 -2.63
C LEU A 49 -12.68 11.06 -2.80
N ARG A 50 -13.25 11.87 -1.89
CA ARG A 50 -14.64 12.36 -1.99
C ARG A 50 -14.89 13.33 -3.15
N LYS A 51 -13.83 13.92 -3.72
CA LYS A 51 -13.91 14.86 -4.85
C LYS A 51 -13.63 14.20 -6.19
N VAL A 52 -13.06 12.99 -6.18
CA VAL A 52 -12.83 12.22 -7.41
C VAL A 52 -14.21 11.86 -7.97
N PRO A 53 -14.55 12.27 -9.20
CA PRO A 53 -15.81 11.88 -9.82
C PRO A 53 -15.83 10.38 -10.12
N ASP A 54 -17.02 9.78 -10.09
CA ASP A 54 -17.21 8.34 -10.30
C ASP A 54 -16.64 7.84 -11.64
N ASP A 55 -16.60 8.68 -12.68
CA ASP A 55 -16.07 8.34 -14.00
C ASP A 55 -14.53 8.21 -14.05
N GLN A 56 -13.82 8.69 -13.03
CA GLN A 56 -12.39 8.48 -12.87
C GLN A 56 -12.07 7.17 -12.15
N PHE A 57 -13.06 6.52 -11.53
CA PHE A 57 -12.93 5.16 -11.04
C PHE A 57 -13.20 4.18 -12.18
N SER A 58 -12.30 3.22 -12.33
CA SER A 58 -12.40 2.18 -13.35
C SER A 58 -12.40 0.79 -12.72
N PRO A 59 -13.20 -0.17 -13.22
CA PRO A 59 -13.17 -1.54 -12.74
C PRO A 59 -11.76 -2.10 -12.81
N ALA A 60 -11.30 -2.65 -11.69
CA ALA A 60 -9.92 -3.08 -11.59
C ALA A 60 -9.72 -4.46 -12.25
N GLY A 61 -8.67 -4.56 -13.06
CA GLY A 61 -8.33 -5.78 -13.80
C GLY A 61 -7.32 -6.68 -13.09
N ILE A 62 -7.20 -7.91 -13.56
CA ILE A 62 -6.12 -8.85 -13.26
C ILE A 62 -5.20 -8.98 -14.48
N GLY A 63 -3.92 -9.30 -14.27
CA GLY A 63 -2.94 -9.42 -15.36
C GLY A 63 -2.26 -8.09 -15.73
N ARG A 64 -1.42 -8.11 -16.78
CA ARG A 64 -0.51 -7.00 -17.14
C ARG A 64 -0.72 -6.55 -18.57
N GLN A 65 -0.52 -5.25 -18.80
CA GLN A 65 -0.55 -4.64 -20.14
C GLN A 65 -1.72 -5.14 -21.00
N GLN A 66 -1.42 -5.86 -22.08
CA GLN A 66 -2.37 -6.36 -23.07
C GLN A 66 -3.15 -7.60 -22.57
N ASP A 67 -2.67 -8.29 -21.54
CA ASP A 67 -3.32 -9.45 -20.91
C ASP A 67 -4.22 -9.06 -19.73
N LYS A 68 -4.57 -7.77 -19.62
CA LYS A 68 -5.50 -7.29 -18.59
C LYS A 68 -6.89 -7.86 -18.84
N THR A 69 -7.37 -8.68 -17.90
CA THR A 69 -8.70 -9.27 -17.94
C THR A 69 -9.55 -8.71 -16.80
N LEU A 70 -10.80 -8.37 -17.08
CA LEU A 70 -11.78 -8.03 -16.05
C LEU A 70 -12.49 -9.31 -15.60
N ASP A 71 -12.04 -9.90 -14.49
CA ASP A 71 -12.71 -11.04 -13.87
C ASP A 71 -13.34 -10.66 -12.52
N ARG A 72 -14.64 -10.32 -12.56
CA ARG A 72 -15.43 -9.97 -11.36
C ARG A 72 -15.63 -11.13 -10.40
N ARG A 73 -15.22 -12.35 -10.74
CA ARG A 73 -15.16 -13.48 -9.81
C ARG A 73 -13.89 -13.43 -8.96
N VAL A 74 -12.84 -12.72 -9.39
CA VAL A 74 -11.57 -12.59 -8.69
C VAL A 74 -11.50 -11.31 -7.86
N ARG A 75 -11.77 -10.16 -8.46
CA ARG A 75 -11.80 -8.87 -7.77
C ARG A 75 -12.96 -8.01 -8.24
N LYS A 76 -13.54 -7.20 -7.35
CA LYS A 76 -14.74 -6.39 -7.62
C LYS A 76 -14.59 -4.92 -7.29
N ASP A 77 -13.38 -4.48 -7.00
CA ASP A 77 -13.06 -3.08 -6.71
C ASP A 77 -12.90 -2.24 -7.96
N GLU A 78 -13.04 -0.94 -7.76
CA GLU A 78 -12.76 0.10 -8.74
C GLU A 78 -11.57 0.92 -8.27
N ILE A 79 -10.75 1.39 -9.21
CA ILE A 79 -9.50 2.09 -8.91
C ILE A 79 -9.39 3.42 -9.65
N CYS A 80 -8.72 4.37 -9.00
CA CYS A 80 -8.35 5.68 -9.56
C CYS A 80 -6.86 5.92 -9.26
N TRP A 81 -6.03 6.01 -10.31
CA TRP A 81 -4.58 6.17 -10.15
C TRP A 81 -4.20 7.51 -9.54
N ILE A 82 -3.19 7.51 -8.67
CA ILE A 82 -2.66 8.72 -8.05
C ILE A 82 -1.43 9.16 -8.85
N THR A 83 -1.58 10.22 -9.65
CA THR A 83 -0.55 10.72 -10.58
C THR A 83 0.16 12.00 -10.10
N GLY A 84 -0.20 12.53 -8.93
CA GLY A 84 0.32 13.80 -8.42
C GLY A 84 -0.37 15.05 -9.01
N GLU A 85 -1.46 14.89 -9.74
CA GLU A 85 -2.25 16.02 -10.27
C GLU A 85 -2.95 16.81 -9.15
N SER A 86 -3.41 16.14 -8.09
CA SER A 86 -3.98 16.78 -6.90
C SER A 86 -2.92 17.07 -5.83
N ALA A 87 -3.18 18.07 -4.98
CA ALA A 87 -2.29 18.40 -3.86
C ALA A 87 -2.12 17.22 -2.89
N ALA A 88 -3.22 16.59 -2.48
CA ALA A 88 -3.19 15.39 -1.65
C ALA A 88 -2.42 14.23 -2.30
N GLY A 89 -2.57 14.06 -3.63
CA GLY A 89 -1.81 13.08 -4.39
C GLY A 89 -0.31 13.36 -4.37
N ARG A 90 0.12 14.62 -4.48
CA ARG A 90 1.55 14.99 -4.36
C ARG A 90 2.09 14.72 -2.96
N HIS A 91 1.39 15.16 -1.92
CA HIS A 91 1.84 14.93 -0.54
C HIS A 91 1.95 13.43 -0.22
N TRP A 92 1.06 12.60 -0.76
CA TRP A 92 1.17 11.14 -0.66
C TRP A 92 2.40 10.58 -1.39
N LEU A 93 2.67 11.05 -2.61
CA LEU A 93 3.85 10.62 -3.37
C LEU A 93 5.15 11.11 -2.73
N ASP A 94 5.16 12.29 -2.12
CA ASP A 94 6.30 12.82 -1.38
C ASP A 94 6.57 11.98 -0.12
N TRP A 95 5.53 11.73 0.70
CA TRP A 95 5.64 10.91 1.92
C TRP A 95 6.09 9.47 1.61
N THR A 96 5.55 8.83 0.57
CA THR A 96 6.02 7.51 0.13
C THR A 96 7.41 7.57 -0.51
N GLY A 97 7.80 8.70 -1.11
CA GLY A 97 9.15 8.98 -1.57
C GLY A 97 10.17 8.98 -0.42
N ASP A 98 9.82 9.60 0.71
CA ASP A 98 10.66 9.62 1.91
C ASP A 98 10.77 8.21 2.53
N LEU A 99 9.66 7.47 2.62
CA LEU A 99 9.68 6.06 3.02
C LEU A 99 10.61 5.24 2.12
N ARG A 100 10.54 5.42 0.80
CA ARG A 100 11.42 4.73 -0.16
C ARG A 100 12.89 5.00 0.11
N VAL A 101 13.25 6.27 0.32
CA VAL A 101 14.63 6.69 0.62
C VAL A 101 15.09 6.05 1.93
N PHE A 102 14.24 6.05 2.95
CA PHE A 102 14.53 5.44 4.23
C PHE A 102 14.77 3.92 4.09
N LEU A 103 13.84 3.20 3.46
CA LEU A 103 13.96 1.75 3.24
C LEU A 103 15.21 1.40 2.43
N ASN A 104 15.52 2.14 1.38
CA ASN A 104 16.73 1.90 0.59
C ASN A 104 18.02 2.08 1.39
N ARG A 105 18.09 3.10 2.26
CA ARG A 105 19.27 3.33 3.10
C ARG A 105 19.49 2.23 4.12
N HIS A 106 18.43 1.68 4.69
CA HIS A 106 18.51 0.73 5.81
C HIS A 106 18.49 -0.73 5.38
N LEU A 107 17.81 -1.05 4.28
CA LEU A 107 17.58 -2.42 3.83
C LEU A 107 18.22 -2.73 2.47
N MET A 108 18.82 -1.73 1.80
CA MET A 108 19.49 -1.88 0.50
C MET A 108 18.61 -2.50 -0.60
N LEU A 109 17.29 -2.25 -0.55
CA LEU A 109 16.29 -2.89 -1.43
C LEU A 109 16.32 -2.40 -2.89
N GLY A 110 16.97 -1.27 -3.18
CA GLY A 110 17.06 -0.73 -4.55
C GLY A 110 15.71 -0.27 -5.13
N LEU A 111 14.77 0.14 -4.27
CA LEU A 111 13.46 0.66 -4.65
C LEU A 111 13.61 1.91 -5.53
N PHE A 112 13.13 1.83 -6.76
CA PHE A 112 13.34 2.82 -7.82
C PHE A 112 12.13 3.72 -8.02
N SER A 113 10.95 3.15 -8.26
CA SER A 113 9.72 3.90 -8.52
C SER A 113 8.58 3.44 -7.59
N PHE A 114 7.54 4.25 -7.51
CA PHE A 114 6.33 3.94 -6.75
C PHE A 114 5.11 4.21 -7.62
N GLU A 115 4.19 3.26 -7.68
CA GLU A 115 2.89 3.42 -8.35
C GLU A 115 1.79 3.13 -7.33
N SER A 116 0.72 3.92 -7.35
CA SER A 116 -0.39 3.74 -6.40
C SER A 116 -1.72 4.23 -6.95
N HIS A 117 -2.80 3.71 -6.40
CA HIS A 117 -4.15 4.12 -6.75
C HIS A 117 -5.06 4.08 -5.52
N PHE A 118 -6.07 4.96 -5.52
CA PHE A 118 -7.25 4.76 -4.69
C PHE A 118 -7.95 3.47 -5.14
N ALA A 119 -8.53 2.75 -4.19
CA ALA A 119 -9.34 1.57 -4.43
C ALA A 119 -10.63 1.68 -3.62
N HIS A 120 -11.76 1.52 -4.30
CA HIS A 120 -13.10 1.52 -3.73
C HIS A 120 -13.72 0.14 -3.87
N TYR A 121 -14.16 -0.40 -2.73
CA TYR A 121 -14.90 -1.65 -2.62
C TYR A 121 -16.31 -1.31 -2.15
N ALA A 122 -17.28 -1.38 -3.05
CA ALA A 122 -18.69 -1.29 -2.70
C ALA A 122 -19.10 -2.44 -1.73
N PRO A 123 -20.24 -2.34 -1.02
CA PRO A 123 -20.72 -3.42 -0.16
C PRO A 123 -20.77 -4.77 -0.89
N GLY A 124 -20.15 -5.80 -0.29
CA GLY A 124 -20.04 -7.14 -0.85
C GLY A 124 -18.92 -7.32 -1.89
N ALA A 125 -18.22 -6.26 -2.29
CA ALA A 125 -17.02 -6.36 -3.12
C ALA A 125 -15.87 -6.98 -2.33
N PHE A 126 -15.00 -7.71 -3.03
CA PHE A 126 -13.90 -8.47 -2.46
C PHE A 126 -12.73 -8.53 -3.43
N TYR A 127 -11.60 -9.03 -2.95
CA TYR A 127 -10.47 -9.47 -3.76
C TYR A 127 -9.99 -10.82 -3.25
N ARG A 128 -10.04 -11.87 -4.09
CA ARG A 128 -9.64 -13.23 -3.69
C ARG A 128 -8.14 -13.34 -3.39
N ARG A 129 -7.77 -14.30 -2.54
CA ARG A 129 -6.37 -14.65 -2.24
C ARG A 129 -5.47 -14.65 -3.48
N HIS A 130 -4.40 -13.85 -3.42
CA HIS A 130 -3.45 -13.65 -4.51
C HIS A 130 -2.10 -13.17 -4.00
N LEU A 131 -1.12 -13.13 -4.91
CA LEU A 131 0.14 -12.40 -4.73
C LEU A 131 0.13 -11.13 -5.60
N ASP A 132 0.76 -10.08 -5.09
CA ASP A 132 0.98 -8.84 -5.86
C ASP A 132 2.09 -8.99 -6.90
N ALA A 133 3.01 -9.92 -6.64
CA ALA A 133 4.15 -10.21 -7.47
C ALA A 133 4.36 -11.72 -7.54
N PHE A 134 4.39 -12.27 -8.75
CA PHE A 134 4.86 -13.64 -8.97
C PHE A 134 6.37 -13.63 -9.12
N LYS A 135 7.06 -14.56 -8.44
CA LYS A 135 8.52 -14.66 -8.39
C LYS A 135 9.15 -14.58 -9.78
N GLY A 136 10.05 -13.61 -9.96
CA GLY A 136 10.81 -13.41 -11.19
C GLY A 136 10.00 -12.85 -12.37
N GLN A 137 8.70 -12.63 -12.19
CA GLN A 137 7.85 -12.00 -13.19
C GLN A 137 7.56 -10.54 -12.87
N SER A 138 7.66 -10.14 -11.59
CA SER A 138 7.40 -8.77 -11.13
C SER A 138 8.65 -8.02 -10.77
N ASN A 139 8.59 -6.70 -10.90
CA ASN A 139 9.56 -5.81 -10.29
C ASN A 139 8.99 -5.09 -9.05
N ARG A 140 7.76 -5.41 -8.63
CA ARG A 140 7.19 -4.95 -7.35
C ARG A 140 7.82 -5.73 -6.21
N LEU A 141 8.48 -5.02 -5.30
CA LEU A 141 9.21 -5.62 -4.19
C LEU A 141 8.49 -5.41 -2.85
N VAL A 142 7.90 -4.23 -2.64
CA VAL A 142 7.20 -3.88 -1.40
C VAL A 142 5.82 -3.34 -1.74
N SER A 143 4.79 -3.95 -1.17
CA SER A 143 3.40 -3.51 -1.23
C SER A 143 3.09 -2.59 -0.04
N VAL A 144 2.31 -1.54 -0.28
CA VAL A 144 1.83 -0.58 0.73
C VAL A 144 0.32 -0.44 0.58
N VAL A 145 -0.41 -0.65 1.68
CA VAL A 145 -1.84 -0.41 1.77
C VAL A 145 -2.11 0.62 2.86
N ALA A 146 -2.76 1.72 2.51
CA ALA A 146 -3.18 2.76 3.45
C ALA A 146 -4.71 2.84 3.49
N TYR A 147 -5.29 2.84 4.69
CA TYR A 147 -6.74 2.80 4.85
C TYR A 147 -7.34 4.18 5.15
N LEU A 148 -8.53 4.44 4.61
CA LEU A 148 -9.17 5.75 4.63
C LEU A 148 -10.61 5.72 5.18
N ASN A 149 -10.95 4.73 6.01
CA ASN A 149 -12.33 4.51 6.45
C ASN A 149 -12.55 5.00 7.90
N PRO A 150 -13.17 6.18 8.09
CA PRO A 150 -13.50 6.65 9.43
C PRO A 150 -14.57 5.76 10.08
N ASP A 151 -14.49 5.62 11.40
CA ASP A 151 -15.48 4.92 12.22
C ASP A 151 -15.73 3.46 11.74
N TRP A 152 -14.67 2.75 11.35
CA TRP A 152 -14.76 1.33 10.99
C TRP A 152 -14.89 0.47 12.25
N LEU A 153 -15.96 -0.33 12.32
CA LEU A 153 -16.28 -1.11 13.51
C LEU A 153 -16.05 -2.61 13.30
N ALA A 154 -15.86 -3.32 14.41
CA ALA A 154 -15.87 -4.78 14.40
C ALA A 154 -17.21 -5.29 13.84
N GLY A 155 -17.16 -6.14 12.82
CA GLY A 155 -18.35 -6.67 12.14
C GLY A 155 -18.70 -6.00 10.81
N ASP A 156 -18.09 -4.86 10.47
CA ASP A 156 -18.22 -4.23 9.13
C ASP A 156 -17.56 -5.07 8.02
N GLY A 157 -16.72 -6.03 8.39
CA GLY A 157 -15.95 -6.87 7.46
C GLY A 157 -14.87 -6.07 6.74
N GLY A 158 -14.55 -6.43 5.50
CA GLY A 158 -13.62 -5.67 4.67
C GLY A 158 -12.14 -5.80 5.07
N GLU A 159 -11.80 -6.70 5.98
CA GLU A 159 -10.42 -6.86 6.41
C GLU A 159 -9.52 -7.31 5.26
N LEU A 160 -8.29 -6.79 5.23
CA LEU A 160 -7.22 -7.45 4.51
C LEU A 160 -6.77 -8.65 5.34
N VAL A 161 -6.60 -9.80 4.71
CA VAL A 161 -6.02 -10.98 5.34
C VAL A 161 -4.67 -11.23 4.69
N ILE A 162 -3.59 -11.16 5.46
CA ILE A 162 -2.24 -11.50 5.03
C ILE A 162 -1.93 -12.91 5.52
N TYR A 163 -1.44 -13.79 4.65
CA TYR A 163 -1.08 -15.16 5.01
C TYR A 163 0.44 -15.29 5.10
N PRO A 164 1.03 -15.34 6.32
CA PRO A 164 2.49 -15.46 6.47
C PRO A 164 3.06 -16.79 5.98
N GLN A 165 2.19 -17.80 5.83
CA GLN A 165 2.55 -19.11 5.32
C GLN A 165 1.68 -19.41 4.09
N ALA A 166 2.35 -19.67 2.96
CA ALA A 166 1.69 -20.04 1.71
C ALA A 166 0.81 -21.29 1.92
N GLY A 167 -0.42 -21.25 1.39
CA GLY A 167 -1.40 -22.32 1.54
C GLY A 167 -2.05 -22.46 2.93
N SER A 168 -1.63 -21.69 3.95
CA SER A 168 -2.26 -21.74 5.27
C SER A 168 -3.66 -21.11 5.27
N ALA A 169 -4.59 -21.67 6.04
CA ALA A 169 -5.89 -21.05 6.31
C ALA A 169 -5.80 -19.92 7.36
N ASP A 170 -4.74 -19.92 8.17
CA ASP A 170 -4.54 -18.94 9.23
C ASP A 170 -3.86 -17.70 8.65
N GLY A 171 -4.59 -16.58 8.68
CA GLY A 171 -4.13 -15.29 8.19
C GLY A 171 -4.30 -14.19 9.23
N ILE A 172 -3.43 -13.19 9.15
CA ILE A 172 -3.46 -11.99 9.98
C ILE A 172 -4.48 -11.04 9.38
N ARG A 173 -5.53 -10.71 10.15
CA ARG A 173 -6.61 -9.81 9.72
C ARG A 173 -6.27 -8.38 10.11
N VAL A 174 -6.30 -7.48 9.12
CA VAL A 174 -6.06 -6.05 9.29
C VAL A 174 -7.37 -5.31 9.05
N ALA A 175 -7.88 -4.66 10.09
CA ALA A 175 -9.06 -3.82 9.98
C ALA A 175 -8.73 -2.59 9.11
N PRO A 176 -9.60 -2.22 8.14
CA PRO A 176 -9.33 -1.13 7.23
C PRO A 176 -9.67 0.24 7.86
N ALA A 177 -9.36 0.46 9.14
CA ALA A 177 -9.64 1.72 9.83
C ALA A 177 -8.73 2.84 9.32
N VAL A 178 -9.26 4.06 9.21
CA VAL A 178 -8.52 5.25 8.74
C VAL A 178 -7.15 5.38 9.40
N GLY A 179 -6.13 5.64 8.59
CA GLY A 179 -4.75 5.83 9.04
C GLY A 179 -3.99 4.54 9.32
N THR A 180 -4.63 3.37 9.26
CA THR A 180 -3.93 2.08 9.33
C THR A 180 -3.07 1.90 8.08
N LEU A 181 -1.83 1.45 8.26
CA LEU A 181 -0.89 1.09 7.21
C LEU A 181 -0.53 -0.39 7.30
N ALA A 182 -0.55 -1.09 6.17
CA ALA A 182 0.03 -2.42 6.02
C ALA A 182 1.10 -2.37 4.93
N VAL A 183 2.31 -2.83 5.25
CA VAL A 183 3.45 -2.86 4.33
C VAL A 183 4.02 -4.27 4.34
N PHE A 184 4.24 -4.89 3.18
CA PHE A 184 4.72 -6.28 3.12
C PHE A 184 5.49 -6.57 1.83
N LEU A 185 6.35 -7.59 1.86
CA LEU A 185 7.10 -8.05 0.69
C LEU A 185 6.14 -8.64 -0.35
N SER A 186 6.13 -8.07 -1.56
CA SER A 186 5.09 -8.34 -2.57
C SER A 186 5.08 -9.78 -3.08
N GLU A 187 6.22 -10.48 -3.04
CA GLU A 187 6.38 -11.85 -3.57
C GLU A 187 6.15 -12.95 -2.53
N ASP A 188 6.15 -12.59 -1.24
CA ASP A 188 6.19 -13.58 -0.15
C ASP A 188 4.83 -13.79 0.51
N PHE A 189 3.96 -12.78 0.46
CA PHE A 189 2.71 -12.78 1.23
C PHE A 189 1.48 -12.84 0.32
N GLU A 190 0.88 -14.03 0.25
CA GLU A 190 -0.49 -14.15 -0.27
C GLU A 190 -1.43 -13.33 0.61
N HIS A 191 -2.41 -12.67 0.00
CA HIS A 191 -3.38 -11.88 0.73
C HIS A 191 -4.72 -11.78 0.00
N GLU A 192 -5.78 -11.51 0.76
CA GLU A 192 -7.13 -11.30 0.25
C GLU A 192 -7.84 -10.14 0.94
N VAL A 193 -8.85 -9.59 0.27
CA VAL A 193 -9.76 -8.59 0.84
C VAL A 193 -11.12 -9.25 1.02
N LEU A 194 -11.54 -9.40 2.27
CA LEU A 194 -12.84 -9.95 2.61
C LEU A 194 -13.97 -9.00 2.18
N PRO A 195 -15.18 -9.53 1.92
CA PRO A 195 -16.34 -8.68 1.66
C PRO A 195 -16.61 -7.69 2.80
N ALA A 196 -16.80 -6.42 2.45
CA ALA A 196 -17.24 -5.37 3.38
C ALA A 196 -18.76 -5.22 3.36
N ARG A 197 -19.36 -4.75 4.46
CA ARG A 197 -20.80 -4.46 4.56
C ARG A 197 -21.16 -3.01 4.21
N ARG A 198 -20.15 -2.16 4.01
CA ARG A 198 -20.23 -0.73 3.66
C ARG A 198 -19.07 -0.39 2.71
N ASP A 199 -19.10 0.80 2.11
CA ASP A 199 -18.00 1.24 1.24
C ASP A 199 -16.67 1.21 1.98
N ARG A 200 -15.69 0.55 1.36
CA ARG A 200 -14.32 0.44 1.85
C ARG A 200 -13.37 1.11 0.87
N TYR A 201 -12.63 2.08 1.37
CA TYR A 201 -11.63 2.86 0.66
C TYR A 201 -10.23 2.56 1.18
N SER A 202 -9.28 2.46 0.26
CA SER A 202 -7.86 2.30 0.56
C SER A 202 -7.02 2.92 -0.55
N ILE A 203 -5.75 3.15 -0.29
CA ILE A 203 -4.73 3.31 -1.31
C ILE A 203 -3.94 2.00 -1.34
N ALA A 204 -3.80 1.41 -2.52
CA ALA A 204 -2.86 0.32 -2.76
C ALA A 204 -1.72 0.87 -3.60
N GLY A 205 -0.48 0.56 -3.23
CA GLY A 205 0.71 1.00 -3.95
C GLY A 205 1.85 0.01 -3.84
N TRP A 206 2.78 0.12 -4.78
CA TRP A 206 3.90 -0.80 -4.91
C TRP A 206 5.19 -0.05 -5.20
N PHE A 207 6.20 -0.29 -4.36
CA PHE A 207 7.57 0.07 -4.70
C PHE A 207 8.16 -0.95 -5.66
N ARG A 208 8.79 -0.44 -6.70
CA ARG A 208 9.33 -1.24 -7.79
C ARG A 208 10.84 -1.08 -7.89
N VAL A 209 11.56 -2.15 -8.15
CA VAL A 209 12.98 -2.10 -8.53
C VAL A 209 13.11 -1.85 -10.02
N ASN A 210 14.22 -1.24 -10.44
CA ASN A 210 14.49 -1.04 -11.86
C ASN A 210 14.89 -2.37 -12.50
N SER A 211 13.99 -2.94 -13.31
CA SER A 211 14.26 -4.14 -14.11
C SER A 211 14.61 -3.83 -15.57
N SER A 212 14.92 -2.56 -15.87
CA SER A 212 15.33 -2.15 -17.21
C SER A 212 16.56 -2.94 -17.65
N SER A 213 16.46 -3.57 -18.81
CA SER A 213 17.55 -4.25 -19.50
C SER A 213 17.67 -3.68 -20.91
N ALA A 214 18.74 -4.02 -21.63
CA ALA A 214 18.94 -3.58 -23.02
C ALA A 214 17.76 -3.91 -23.97
N ARG A 215 16.83 -4.80 -23.56
CA ARG A 215 15.65 -5.22 -24.34
C ARG A 215 14.31 -4.77 -23.76
N ARG A 216 14.27 -4.14 -22.59
CA ARG A 216 13.03 -3.79 -21.89
C ARG A 216 13.24 -2.60 -20.96
N VAL A 217 12.42 -1.56 -21.09
CA VAL A 217 12.43 -0.37 -20.22
C VAL A 217 11.37 -0.51 -19.12
N ASP A 218 11.66 0.04 -17.94
CA ASP A 218 10.86 -0.04 -16.73
C ASP A 218 10.74 1.36 -16.06
N PRO A 219 9.54 1.91 -15.82
CA PRO A 219 8.23 1.32 -16.13
C PRO A 219 8.05 1.14 -17.64
N PRO A 220 7.32 0.08 -18.06
CA PRO A 220 6.97 -0.02 -19.47
C PRO A 220 6.17 1.21 -19.89
N LEU A 221 6.46 1.72 -21.10
CA LEU A 221 5.68 2.77 -21.76
C LEU A 221 4.20 2.38 -21.88
#